data_AF-A0A161U7B7-F1
#
_entry.id   AF-A0A161U7B7-F1
#
_cell.length_a   1.000
_cell.length_b   1.000
_cell.length_c   1.000
_cell.angle_alpha   90.00
_cell.angle_beta   90.00
_cell.angle_gamma   90.00
#
_symmetry.space_group_name_H-M   'P 1'
#
loop_
_entity.id
_entity.type
_entity.pdbx_description
1 polymer ?
#
loop_
_entity_poly.entity_id
_entity_poly.type
_entity_poly.pdbx_seq_one_letter_code
_entity_poly.pdbx_strand_id
1 'polypeptide(L)'
;MATETFRQTAEMLGTEVPGRDFVPGVQVPTLILVGTVLQLALWGIALAWSLRRLRARRLAFWVPLLMGALAFVVFYALMAQILLSDPEYARVLMGPGA
;
A
#
# COMPACT_ATOMS: atom_id res chain seq x y z
N MET A 1 7.46 -18.92 -13.75
CA MET A 1 6.09 -18.92 -14.29
C MET A 1 5.43 -17.55 -14.19
N ALA A 2 5.25 -16.95 -13.00
CA ALA A 2 4.62 -15.62 -12.89
C ALA A 2 5.41 -14.48 -13.60
N THR A 3 6.74 -14.57 -13.59
CA THR A 3 7.65 -13.64 -14.27
C THR A 3 7.51 -13.68 -15.81
N GLU A 4 7.30 -14.86 -16.40
CA GLU A 4 7.06 -15.02 -17.85
C GLU A 4 5.77 -14.31 -18.27
N THR A 5 4.68 -14.50 -17.53
CA THR A 5 3.38 -13.90 -17.84
C THR A 5 3.43 -12.38 -17.72
N PHE A 6 4.14 -11.86 -16.73
CA PHE A 6 4.36 -10.41 -16.58
C PHE A 6 5.14 -9.82 -17.76
N ARG A 7 6.23 -10.48 -18.19
CA ARG A 7 7.04 -10.04 -19.32
C ARG A 7 6.23 -10.07 -20.63
N GLN A 8 5.49 -11.15 -20.87
CA GLN A 8 4.64 -11.28 -22.06
C GLN A 8 3.50 -10.23 -22.10
N THR A 9 2.89 -9.93 -20.95
CA THR A 9 1.84 -8.90 -20.87
C THR A 9 2.43 -7.51 -21.12
N ALA A 10 3.62 -7.23 -20.60
CA ALA A 10 4.30 -5.96 -20.83
C ALA A 10 4.74 -5.77 -22.29
N GLU A 11 5.20 -6.84 -22.95
CA GLU A 11 5.48 -6.85 -24.39
C GLU A 11 4.22 -6.60 -25.23
N MET A 12 3.08 -7.23 -24.86
CA MET A 12 1.78 -6.98 -25.51
C MET A 12 1.29 -5.54 -25.34
N LEU A 13 1.60 -4.91 -24.20
CA LEU A 13 1.21 -3.54 -23.89
C LEU A 13 2.18 -2.49 -24.45
N GLY A 14 3.26 -2.91 -25.14
CA GLY A 14 4.28 -2.01 -25.66
C GLY A 14 5.05 -1.26 -24.55
N THR A 15 5.04 -1.81 -23.34
CA THR A 15 5.69 -1.22 -22.16
C THR A 15 7.02 -1.91 -21.90
N GLU A 16 8.11 -1.15 -21.82
CA GLU A 16 9.41 -1.69 -21.42
C GLU A 16 9.36 -2.06 -19.93
N VAL A 17 9.41 -3.36 -19.62
CA VAL A 17 9.68 -3.79 -18.24
C VAL A 17 11.09 -3.33 -17.89
N PRO A 18 11.31 -2.61 -16.77
CA PRO A 18 12.66 -2.28 -16.34
C PRO A 18 13.51 -3.54 -16.36
N GLY A 19 14.58 -3.55 -17.16
CA GLY A 19 15.42 -4.73 -17.36
C GLY A 19 16.20 -5.16 -16.12
N ARG A 20 16.02 -4.48 -14.98
CA ARG A 20 16.66 -4.78 -13.70
C ARG A 20 15.63 -5.00 -12.60
N ASP A 21 16.01 -5.84 -11.65
CA ASP A 21 15.22 -6.10 -10.45
C ASP A 21 15.01 -4.83 -9.62
N PHE A 22 13.89 -4.80 -8.90
CA PHE A 22 13.59 -3.76 -7.92
C PHE A 22 14.62 -3.78 -6.80
N VAL A 23 15.27 -2.63 -6.56
CA VAL A 23 16.24 -2.48 -5.48
C VAL A 23 15.61 -1.57 -4.41
N PRO A 24 15.09 -2.15 -3.31
CA PRO A 24 14.47 -1.36 -2.25
C PRO A 24 15.49 -0.44 -1.59
N GLY A 25 15.08 0.80 -1.29
CA GLY A 25 15.87 1.71 -0.46
C GLY A 25 16.06 1.18 0.97
N VAL A 26 17.11 1.65 1.66
CA VAL A 26 17.44 1.23 3.03
C VAL A 26 16.30 1.47 4.03
N GLN A 27 15.42 2.41 3.74
CA GLN A 27 14.25 2.77 4.55
C GLN A 27 13.07 1.79 4.42
N VAL A 28 13.03 0.93 3.40
CA VAL A 28 11.89 0.05 3.11
C VAL A 28 11.52 -0.88 4.28
N PRO A 29 12.47 -1.56 4.97
CA PRO A 29 12.14 -2.36 6.14
C PRO A 29 11.49 -1.55 7.26
N THR A 30 11.96 -0.33 7.50
CA THR A 30 11.37 0.59 8.49
C THR A 30 9.96 1.01 8.08
N LEU A 31 9.74 1.32 6.80
CA LEU A 31 8.41 1.66 6.28
C LEU A 31 7.42 0.49 6.43
N ILE A 32 7.85 -0.74 6.16
CA ILE A 32 7.05 -1.95 6.35
C ILE A 32 6.69 -2.14 7.83
N LEU A 33 7.66 -1.96 8.73
CA LEU A 33 7.43 -2.06 10.18
C LEU A 33 6.42 -1.00 10.64
N VAL A 34 6.63 0.26 10.28
CA VAL A 34 5.74 1.38 10.63
C VAL A 34 4.33 1.13 10.07
N GLY A 35 4.22 0.71 8.81
CA GLY A 35 2.95 0.37 8.20
C GLY A 35 2.21 -0.75 8.92
N THR A 36 2.94 -1.79 9.31
CA THR A 36 2.37 -2.91 10.08
C THR A 36 1.83 -2.44 11.42
N VAL A 37 2.60 -1.64 12.17
CA VAL A 37 2.16 -1.11 13.47
C VAL A 37 0.95 -0.20 13.32
N LEU A 38 0.95 0.72 12.34
CA LEU A 38 -0.18 1.59 12.05
C LEU A 38 -1.43 0.79 11.69
N GLN A 39 -1.28 -0.26 10.88
CA GLN A 39 -2.38 -1.10 10.46
C GLN A 39 -3.01 -1.83 11.65
N LEU A 40 -2.20 -2.41 12.52
CA LEU A 40 -2.67 -3.06 13.76
C LEU A 40 -3.36 -2.06 14.69
N ALA A 41 -2.82 -0.84 14.81
CA ALA A 41 -3.44 0.21 15.61
C ALA A 41 -4.81 0.60 15.06
N LEU A 42 -4.95 0.78 13.73
CA LEU A 42 -6.23 1.08 13.09
C LEU A 42 -7.26 -0.02 13.32
N TRP A 43 -6.88 -1.28 13.19
CA TRP A 43 -7.75 -2.41 13.50
C TRP A 43 -8.16 -2.44 14.98
N GLY A 44 -7.22 -2.19 15.89
CA GLY A 44 -7.51 -2.09 17.32
C GLY A 44 -8.48 -0.96 17.67
N ILE A 45 -8.29 0.21 17.06
CA ILE A 45 -9.19 1.37 17.23
C ILE A 45 -10.57 1.06 16.66
N ALA A 46 -10.64 0.47 15.45
CA ALA A 46 -11.90 0.07 14.81
C ALA A 46 -12.69 -0.89 15.69
N LEU A 47 -12.02 -1.90 16.25
CA LEU A 47 -12.63 -2.87 17.15
C LEU A 47 -13.11 -2.21 18.44
N ALA A 48 -12.25 -1.45 19.12
CA ALA A 48 -12.59 -0.78 20.37
C ALA A 48 -13.77 0.20 20.20
N TRP A 49 -13.79 0.96 19.11
CA TRP A 49 -14.89 1.87 18.81
C TRP A 49 -16.18 1.11 18.46
N SER A 50 -16.09 0.06 17.65
CA SER A 50 -17.24 -0.80 17.33
C SER A 50 -17.86 -1.39 18.60
N LEU A 51 -17.02 -1.93 19.50
CA LEU A 51 -17.46 -2.47 20.80
C LEU A 51 -18.13 -1.41 21.67
N ARG A 52 -17.54 -0.20 21.78
CA ARG A 52 -18.14 0.91 22.54
C ARG A 52 -19.51 1.31 21.99
N ARG A 53 -19.69 1.30 20.66
CA ARG A 53 -20.99 1.59 20.02
C ARG A 53 -22.03 0.52 20.26
N LEU A 54 -21.64 -0.75 20.13
CA LEU A 54 -22.53 -1.88 20.36
C LEU A 54 -23.01 -1.89 21.81
N ARG A 55 -22.13 -1.59 22.77
CA ARG A 55 -22.50 -1.42 24.19
C ARG A 55 -23.50 -0.28 24.40
N ALA A 56 -23.41 0.78 23.61
CA ALA A 56 -24.36 1.89 23.61
C ALA A 56 -25.65 1.63 22.81
N ARG A 57 -25.86 0.40 22.28
CA ARG A 57 -26.99 0.03 21.40
C ARG A 57 -27.12 0.91 20.15
N ARG A 58 -26.00 1.46 19.66
CA ARG A 58 -25.95 2.29 18.43
C ARG A 58 -25.39 1.48 17.26
N LEU A 59 -25.83 1.80 16.04
CA LEU A 59 -25.38 1.14 14.81
C LEU A 59 -23.88 1.30 14.60
N ALA A 60 -23.09 0.23 14.75
CA ALA A 60 -21.63 0.30 14.58
C ALA A 60 -21.15 0.22 13.11
N PHE A 61 -22.06 0.02 12.16
CA PHE A 61 -21.74 -0.37 10.78
C PHE A 61 -20.78 0.58 10.04
N TRP A 62 -20.85 1.88 10.29
CA TRP A 62 -19.97 2.84 9.60
C TRP A 62 -18.55 2.92 10.18
N VAL A 63 -18.33 2.42 11.40
CA VAL A 63 -17.03 2.51 12.08
C VAL A 63 -15.99 1.64 11.35
N PRO A 64 -16.28 0.35 11.04
CA PRO A 64 -15.41 -0.46 10.20
C PRO A 64 -15.16 0.15 8.83
N LEU A 65 -16.19 0.73 8.19
CA LEU A 65 -16.04 1.33 6.86
C LEU A 65 -15.07 2.53 6.89
N LEU A 66 -15.24 3.43 7.86
CA LEU A 66 -14.36 4.60 8.01
C LEU A 66 -12.92 4.18 8.32
N MET A 67 -12.72 3.23 9.23
CA MET A 67 -11.39 2.75 9.59
C MET A 67 -10.74 1.95 8.46
N GLY A 68 -11.52 1.20 7.69
CA GLY A 68 -11.07 0.52 6.48
C GLY A 68 -10.61 1.50 5.40
N ALA A 69 -11.37 2.59 5.19
CA ALA A 69 -10.96 3.65 4.26
C ALA A 69 -9.64 4.32 4.70
N LEU A 70 -9.49 4.59 6.00
CA LEU A 70 -8.25 5.16 6.54
C LEU A 70 -7.06 4.20 6.38
N ALA A 71 -7.26 2.92 6.69
CA ALA A 71 -6.27 1.86 6.47
C ALA A 71 -5.84 1.74 5.01
N PHE A 72 -6.80 1.78 4.10
CA PHE A 72 -6.55 1.73 2.66
C PHE A 72 -5.65 2.89 2.22
N VAL A 73 -5.95 4.11 2.65
CA VAL A 73 -5.13 5.30 2.34
C VAL A 73 -3.71 5.16 2.89
N VAL A 74 -3.56 4.71 4.14
CA VAL A 74 -2.24 4.50 4.76
C VAL A 74 -1.44 3.45 4.00
N PHE A 75 -2.07 2.33 3.62
CA PHE A 75 -1.42 1.26 2.86
C PHE A 75 -0.88 1.78 1.51
N TYR A 76 -1.73 2.45 0.73
CA TYR A 76 -1.32 2.97 -0.58
C TYR A 76 -0.27 4.09 -0.48
N ALA A 77 -0.34 4.94 0.54
CA ALA A 77 0.68 5.94 0.78
C ALA A 77 2.05 5.32 1.03
N LEU A 78 2.13 4.29 1.88
CA LEU A 78 3.39 3.59 2.16
C LEU A 78 3.87 2.79 0.95
N MET A 79 2.98 2.13 0.23
CA MET A 79 3.29 1.44 -1.01
C MET A 79 3.92 2.39 -2.04
N ALA A 80 3.35 3.59 -2.20
CA ALA A 80 3.92 4.61 -3.08
C ALA A 80 5.33 5.03 -2.63
N GLN A 81 5.56 5.22 -1.33
CA GLN A 81 6.91 5.54 -0.82
C GLN A 81 7.93 4.42 -1.05
N ILE A 82 7.50 3.16 -0.97
CA ILE A 82 8.36 2.00 -1.26
C ILE A 82 8.73 1.98 -2.74
N LEU A 83 7.76 2.17 -3.64
CA LEU A 83 8.03 2.22 -5.08
C LEU A 83 8.94 3.39 -5.46
N LEU A 84 8.71 4.55 -4.85
CA LEU A 84 9.53 5.75 -5.03
C LEU A 84 10.94 5.64 -4.42
N SER A 85 11.19 4.61 -3.60
CA SER A 85 12.53 4.38 -3.04
C SER A 85 13.53 3.86 -4.09
N ASP A 86 13.05 3.29 -5.19
CA ASP A 86 13.89 2.91 -6.33
C ASP A 86 13.87 4.03 -7.40
N PRO A 87 15.03 4.65 -7.71
CA PRO A 87 15.11 5.77 -8.67
C PRO A 87 14.58 5.46 -10.07
N GLU A 88 14.71 4.23 -10.58
CA GLU A 88 14.19 3.89 -11.91
C GLU A 88 12.67 3.76 -11.92
N TYR A 89 12.11 3.14 -10.86
CA TYR A 89 10.67 3.04 -10.71
C TYR A 89 10.05 4.43 -10.48
N ALA A 90 10.74 5.31 -9.76
CA ALA A 90 10.33 6.70 -9.61
C ALA A 90 10.26 7.44 -10.96
N ARG A 91 11.24 7.25 -11.86
CA ARG A 91 11.22 7.85 -13.20
C ARG A 91 10.04 7.39 -14.04
N VAL A 92 9.75 6.08 -14.03
CA VAL A 92 8.58 5.54 -14.74
C VAL A 92 7.27 6.11 -14.19
N LEU A 93 7.17 6.26 -12.87
CA LEU A 93 5.97 6.80 -12.20
C LEU A 93 5.79 8.31 -12.39
N MET A 94 6.88 9.09 -12.49
CA MET A 94 6.83 10.54 -12.65
C MET A 94 6.71 10.99 -14.12
N GLY A 95 6.91 10.07 -15.07
CA GLY A 95 6.88 10.35 -16.51
C GLY A 95 8.21 10.93 -17.03
N PRO A 96 8.46 10.87 -18.35
CA PRO A 96 9.70 11.36 -18.95
C PRO A 96 9.72 12.89 -18.95
N GLY A 97 10.23 13.49 -17.86
CA GLY A 97 10.32 14.95 -17.72
C GLY A 97 10.66 15.49 -16.32
N ALA A 98 11.01 14.64 -15.36
CA ALA A 98 11.49 15.05 -14.03
C ALA A 98 12.99 14.77 -13.85
#